data_AF-A0A522DBX1-F1
#
_entry.id   AF-A0A522DBX1-F1
#
_cell.length_a   1.000
_cell.length_b   1.000
_cell.length_c   1.000
_cell.angle_alpha   90.00
_cell.angle_beta   90.00
_cell.angle_gamma   90.00
#
_symmetry.space_group_name_H-M   'P 1'
#
loop_
_entity.id
_entity.type
_entity.pdbx_description
1 polymer ?
#
loop_
_entity_poly.entity_id
_entity_poly.type
_entity_poly.pdbx_seq_one_letter_code
_entity_poly.pdbx_strand_id
1 'polypeptide(L)'
;MPSQKGRDLLLKIGDGGGPETFTAIGAARTVAMTLNNQSADATTMDSAGFQMLQGDAGAQSLHIRLEGLFKDAAAEETLRAVAFARSANNYELWFPNGDKYAAAFVVQEYQRGGAFDGLETFSVTLARSGAGAFTAGA
;
A
#
# COMPACT_ATOMS: atom_id res chain seq x y z
N MET A 1 9.66 -9.91 -23.07
CA MET A 1 9.25 -8.95 -22.03
C MET A 1 9.72 -9.53 -20.70
N PRO A 2 10.77 -8.96 -20.08
CA PRO A 2 11.37 -9.56 -18.90
C PRO A 2 10.39 -9.49 -17.72
N SER A 3 10.17 -10.62 -17.05
CA SER A 3 9.41 -10.67 -15.81
C SER A 3 10.05 -9.74 -14.78
N GLN A 4 9.28 -8.80 -14.25
CA GLN A 4 9.76 -7.86 -13.25
C GLN A 4 9.97 -8.59 -11.93
N LYS A 5 11.08 -8.32 -11.25
CA LYS A 5 11.38 -8.94 -9.95
C LYS A 5 10.56 -8.24 -8.87
N GLY A 6 9.72 -8.99 -8.15
CA GLY A 6 8.96 -8.46 -7.02
C GLY A 6 9.84 -7.89 -5.89
N ARG A 7 11.14 -8.24 -5.85
CA ARG A 7 12.13 -7.68 -4.91
C ARG A 7 12.37 -6.18 -5.10
N ASP A 8 12.17 -5.68 -6.31
CA ASP A 8 12.42 -4.28 -6.65
C ASP A 8 11.19 -3.40 -6.35
N LEU A 9 10.11 -4.00 -5.81
CA LEU A 9 8.98 -3.26 -5.27
C LEU A 9 9.38 -2.66 -3.91
N LEU A 10 9.39 -1.34 -3.82
CA LEU A 10 9.86 -0.62 -2.64
C LEU A 10 8.72 0.22 -2.07
N LEU A 11 8.28 -0.12 -0.86
CA LEU A 11 7.39 0.75 -0.09
C LEU A 11 8.22 1.69 0.77
N LYS A 12 8.01 2.99 0.62
CA LYS A 12 8.62 4.03 1.45
C LYS A 12 7.59 4.66 2.37
N ILE A 13 7.99 4.93 3.59
CA ILE A 13 7.20 5.65 4.59
C ILE A 13 7.78 7.05 4.78
N GLY A 14 6.93 8.08 4.77
CA GLY A 14 7.30 9.44 5.15
C GLY A 14 7.44 9.57 6.66
N ASP A 15 8.37 10.41 7.11
CA ASP A 15 8.62 10.72 8.52
C ASP A 15 7.62 11.74 9.12
N GLY A 16 6.73 12.31 8.30
CA GLY A 16 5.78 13.36 8.72
C GLY A 16 6.47 14.68 9.08
N GLY A 17 7.75 14.85 8.74
CA GLY A 17 8.51 16.07 8.92
C GLY A 17 8.21 17.12 7.84
N GLY A 18 8.73 18.34 8.03
CA GLY A 18 8.71 19.38 7.00
C GLY A 18 10.13 19.80 6.66
N PRO A 19 10.74 19.32 5.55
CA PRO A 19 10.21 18.47 4.48
C PRO A 19 10.14 16.97 4.85
N GLU A 20 9.18 16.24 4.25
CA GLU A 20 9.02 14.80 4.50
C GLU A 20 10.18 14.00 3.88
N THR A 21 10.81 13.15 4.69
CA THR A 21 11.82 12.20 4.21
C THR A 21 11.20 10.82 4.03
N PHE A 22 11.20 10.33 2.80
CA PHE A 22 10.71 8.98 2.49
C PHE A 22 11.80 7.94 2.66
N THR A 23 11.62 7.04 3.63
CA THR A 23 12.56 5.95 3.90
C THR A 23 11.98 4.62 3.44
N ALA A 24 12.75 3.86 2.65
CA ALA A 24 12.33 2.54 2.18
C ALA A 24 12.29 1.51 3.31
N ILE A 25 11.20 0.72 3.37
CA ILE A 25 11.06 -0.39 4.30
C ILE A 25 11.86 -1.58 3.74
N GLY A 26 13.17 -1.58 4.03
CA GLY A 26 14.15 -2.49 3.42
C GLY A 26 14.08 -3.95 3.88
N ALA A 27 13.14 -4.31 4.75
CA ALA A 27 13.00 -5.68 5.24
C ALA A 27 11.72 -6.39 4.77
N ALA A 28 10.95 -5.74 3.91
CA ALA A 28 9.83 -6.33 3.21
C ALA A 28 10.28 -7.49 2.31
N ARG A 29 9.73 -8.69 2.55
CA ARG A 29 9.88 -9.85 1.67
C ARG A 29 8.74 -9.96 0.67
N THR A 30 7.55 -9.57 1.11
CA THR A 30 6.34 -9.60 0.30
C THR A 30 5.66 -8.25 0.43
N VAL A 31 5.30 -7.67 -0.72
CA VAL A 31 4.45 -6.49 -0.81
C VAL A 31 3.34 -6.84 -1.79
N ALA A 32 2.09 -6.77 -1.33
CA ALA A 32 0.93 -7.00 -2.16
C ALA A 32 0.04 -5.76 -2.15
N MET A 33 -0.32 -5.26 -3.33
CA MET A 33 -1.26 -4.15 -3.49
C MET A 33 -2.56 -4.70 -4.07
N THR A 34 -3.66 -4.43 -3.37
CA THR A 34 -5.02 -4.77 -3.80
C THR A 34 -5.80 -3.49 -4.01
N LEU A 35 -6.30 -3.29 -5.23
CA LEU A 35 -7.17 -2.19 -5.59
C LEU A 35 -8.58 -2.73 -5.84
N ASN A 36 -9.55 -2.29 -5.05
CA ASN A 36 -10.96 -2.63 -5.22
C ASN A 36 -11.70 -1.40 -5.73
N ASN A 37 -12.28 -1.51 -6.92
CA ASN A 37 -13.14 -0.49 -7.48
C ASN A 37 -14.58 -1.00 -7.41
N GLN A 38 -15.41 -0.40 -6.55
CA GLN A 38 -16.84 -0.66 -6.59
C GLN A 38 -17.43 0.14 -7.75
N SER A 39 -17.96 -0.55 -8.76
CA SER A 39 -18.69 0.07 -9.87
C SER A 39 -20.17 0.14 -9.52
N ALA A 40 -20.83 1.24 -9.88
CA ALA A 40 -22.27 1.35 -9.75
C ALA A 40 -22.97 0.72 -10.96
N ASP A 41 -24.12 0.10 -10.71
CA ASP A 41 -24.97 -0.39 -11.77
C ASP A 41 -25.83 0.76 -12.31
N ALA A 42 -25.76 0.98 -13.62
CA ALA A 42 -26.52 1.99 -14.34
C ALA A 42 -27.45 1.35 -15.40
N THR A 43 -27.81 0.09 -15.23
CA THR A 43 -28.68 -0.64 -16.16
C THR A 43 -30.06 0.02 -16.26
N THR A 44 -30.49 0.31 -17.49
CA THR A 44 -31.79 0.93 -17.81
C THR A 44 -32.64 0.01 -18.70
N MET A 45 -33.92 0.35 -18.89
CA MET A 45 -34.81 -0.39 -19.81
C MET A 45 -34.32 -0.39 -21.27
N ASP A 46 -33.46 0.56 -21.65
CA ASP A 46 -32.85 0.64 -22.98
C ASP A 46 -31.56 -0.20 -23.11
N SER A 47 -31.11 -0.84 -22.02
CA SER A 47 -29.85 -1.61 -22.01
C SER A 47 -29.94 -2.96 -22.74
N ALA A 48 -31.04 -3.22 -23.48
CA ALA A 48 -31.28 -4.42 -24.29
C ALA A 48 -31.01 -5.76 -23.57
N GLY A 49 -31.12 -5.79 -22.23
CA GLY A 49 -30.86 -6.96 -21.40
C GLY A 49 -29.40 -7.15 -20.94
N PHE A 50 -28.49 -6.23 -21.26
CA PHE A 50 -27.10 -6.25 -20.80
C PHE A 50 -26.88 -5.36 -19.58
N GLN A 51 -26.01 -5.79 -18.68
CA GLN A 51 -25.62 -4.99 -17.52
C GLN A 51 -24.71 -3.83 -17.95
N MET A 52 -25.06 -2.61 -17.55
CA MET A 52 -24.23 -1.42 -17.74
C MET A 52 -23.60 -1.01 -16.40
N LEU A 53 -22.29 -1.14 -16.28
CA LEU A 53 -21.54 -0.73 -15.09
C LEU A 53 -20.86 0.62 -15.33
N GLN A 54 -21.02 1.55 -14.40
CA GLN A 54 -20.25 2.79 -14.38
C GLN A 54 -19.03 2.65 -13.47
N GLY A 55 -17.84 2.67 -14.07
CA GLY A 55 -16.58 2.46 -13.35
C GLY A 55 -16.12 3.64 -12.48
N ASP A 56 -16.62 4.85 -12.74
CA ASP A 56 -16.30 6.06 -11.96
C ASP A 56 -17.35 6.36 -10.86
N ALA A 57 -18.48 5.64 -10.91
CA ALA A 57 -19.51 5.75 -9.91
C ALA A 57 -19.24 4.70 -8.83
N GLY A 58 -18.71 5.13 -7.68
CA GLY A 58 -18.56 4.28 -6.50
C GLY A 58 -17.30 4.57 -5.67
N ALA A 59 -17.08 3.75 -4.65
CA ALA A 59 -15.92 3.88 -3.78
C ALA A 59 -14.76 3.04 -4.31
N GLN A 60 -13.58 3.63 -4.33
CA GLN A 60 -12.32 2.93 -4.58
C GLN A 60 -11.59 2.76 -3.25
N SER A 61 -11.33 1.51 -2.86
CA SER A 61 -10.47 1.18 -1.72
C SER A 61 -9.18 0.54 -2.21
N LEU A 62 -8.07 0.90 -1.57
CA LEU A 62 -6.76 0.34 -1.87
C LEU A 62 -6.13 -0.12 -0.57
N HIS A 63 -5.70 -1.37 -0.55
CA HIS A 63 -5.02 -1.99 0.57
C HIS A 63 -3.63 -2.42 0.14
N ILE A 64 -2.63 -2.18 0.99
CA ILE A 64 -1.27 -2.69 0.81
C ILE A 64 -0.96 -3.61 1.98
N ARG A 65 -0.58 -4.84 1.70
CA ARG A 65 -0.09 -5.80 2.69
C ARG A 65 1.41 -5.94 2.55
N LEU A 66 2.11 -5.84 3.66
CA LEU A 66 3.55 -5.93 3.77
C LEU A 66 3.92 -7.02 4.76
N GLU A 67 4.83 -7.91 4.39
CA GLU A 67 5.37 -8.93 5.29
C GLU A 67 6.88 -8.98 5.18
N GLY A 68 7.57 -9.08 6.31
CA GLY A 68 9.03 -8.98 6.35
C GLY A 68 9.66 -9.50 7.63
N LEU A 69 10.98 -9.33 7.71
CA LEU A 69 11.75 -9.57 8.94
C LEU A 69 11.98 -8.25 9.66
N PHE A 70 11.77 -8.20 10.97
CA PHE A 70 12.07 -6.98 11.72
C PHE A 70 13.59 -6.83 11.84
N LYS A 71 14.14 -5.73 11.33
CA LYS A 71 15.57 -5.42 11.35
C LYS A 71 15.92 -4.19 12.20
N ASP A 72 14.94 -3.65 12.92
CA ASP A 72 15.09 -2.47 13.77
C ASP A 72 15.61 -1.25 12.99
N ALA A 73 15.09 -1.09 11.76
CA ALA A 73 15.41 0.04 10.91
C ALA A 73 14.54 1.26 11.27
N ALA A 74 15.05 2.48 11.05
CA ALA A 74 14.31 3.72 11.31
C ALA A 74 12.92 3.77 10.64
N ALA A 75 12.78 3.19 9.45
CA ALA A 75 11.49 3.08 8.76
C ALA A 75 10.50 2.17 9.49
N GLU A 76 10.97 1.07 10.08
CA GLU A 76 10.14 0.14 10.85
C GLU A 76 9.70 0.76 12.16
N GLU A 77 10.59 1.51 12.83
CA GLU A 77 10.28 2.25 14.04
C GLU A 77 9.23 3.34 13.77
N THR A 78 9.36 4.06 12.66
CA THR A 78 8.37 5.05 12.21
C THR A 78 7.03 4.37 11.93
N LEU A 79 7.04 3.24 11.21
CA LEU A 79 5.83 2.49 10.91
C LEU A 79 5.13 1.99 12.17
N ARG A 80 5.91 1.52 13.16
CA ARG A 80 5.43 1.11 14.47
C ARG A 80 4.79 2.29 15.20
N ALA A 81 5.46 3.44 15.25
CA ALA A 81 4.92 4.64 15.87
C ALA A 81 3.59 5.08 15.23
N VAL A 82 3.52 5.10 13.89
CA VAL A 82 2.29 5.42 13.14
C VAL A 82 1.17 4.41 13.43
N ALA A 83 1.50 3.12 13.53
CA ALA A 83 0.54 2.07 13.86
C ALA A 83 -0.08 2.27 15.26
N PHE A 84 0.73 2.62 16.26
CA PHE A 84 0.24 2.91 17.61
C PHE A 84 -0.51 4.25 17.69
N ALA A 85 -0.08 5.26 16.93
CA ALA A 85 -0.72 6.57 16.89
C ALA A 85 -2.06 6.57 16.13
N ARG A 86 -2.33 5.53 15.31
CA ARG A 86 -3.50 5.45 14.42
C ARG A 86 -3.61 6.65 13.47
N SER A 87 -2.47 7.25 13.14
CA SER A 87 -2.39 8.41 12.25
C SER A 87 -2.32 7.97 10.78
N ALA A 88 -2.84 8.80 9.89
CA ALA A 88 -2.57 8.66 8.46
C ALA A 88 -1.20 9.28 8.15
N ASN A 89 -0.33 8.53 7.47
CA ASN A 89 0.96 9.02 6.99
C ASN A 89 1.05 8.88 5.47
N ASN A 90 1.92 9.67 4.85
CA ASN A 90 2.20 9.57 3.43
C ASN A 90 3.14 8.38 3.15
N TYR A 91 2.79 7.58 2.15
CA TYR A 91 3.61 6.48 1.66
C TYR A 91 3.80 6.60 0.15
N GLU A 92 4.96 6.15 -0.31
CA GLU A 92 5.26 6.00 -1.72
C GLU A 92 5.58 4.54 -2.04
N LEU A 93 4.79 3.93 -2.92
CA LEU A 93 5.08 2.63 -3.49
C LEU A 93 5.79 2.82 -4.84
N TRP A 94 6.99 2.28 -4.94
CA TRP A 94 7.81 2.31 -6.15
C TRP A 94 7.83 0.94 -6.79
N PHE A 95 7.56 0.89 -8.09
CA PHE A 95 7.53 -0.33 -8.88
C PHE A 95 8.79 -0.46 -9.74
N PRO A 96 9.19 -1.69 -10.09
CA PRO A 96 10.38 -1.96 -10.90
C PRO A 96 10.33 -1.41 -12.32
N ASN A 97 9.14 -1.16 -12.86
CA ASN A 97 8.94 -0.54 -14.17
C ASN A 97 9.08 1.00 -14.13
N GLY A 98 9.40 1.58 -12.97
CA GLY A 98 9.51 3.03 -12.78
C GLY A 98 8.20 3.69 -12.37
N ASP A 99 7.09 2.96 -12.27
CA ASP A 99 5.84 3.51 -11.76
C ASP A 99 6.01 3.86 -10.27
N LYS A 100 5.31 4.91 -9.85
CA LYS A 100 5.18 5.28 -8.45
C LYS A 100 3.72 5.54 -8.09
N TYR A 101 3.35 5.14 -6.88
CA TYR A 101 2.06 5.44 -6.30
C TYR A 101 2.26 6.12 -4.95
N ALA A 102 1.88 7.39 -4.86
CA ALA A 102 1.95 8.17 -3.63
C ALA A 102 0.54 8.37 -3.07
N ALA A 103 0.31 7.99 -1.82
CA ALA A 103 -0.96 8.26 -1.14
C ALA A 103 -0.77 8.27 0.38
N ALA A 104 -1.72 8.85 1.10
CA ALA A 104 -1.79 8.68 2.54
C ALA A 104 -2.42 7.31 2.87
N PHE A 105 -1.84 6.61 3.84
CA PHE A 105 -2.33 5.33 4.34
C PHE A 105 -2.45 5.34 5.86
N VAL A 106 -3.39 4.57 6.35
CA VAL A 106 -3.58 4.26 7.76
C VAL A 106 -3.24 2.78 7.97
N VAL A 107 -2.52 2.48 9.05
CA VAL A 107 -2.26 1.10 9.46
C VAL A 107 -3.56 0.51 10.02
N GLN A 108 -4.15 -0.45 9.31
CA GLN A 108 -5.32 -1.19 9.79
C GLN A 108 -4.92 -2.31 10.75
N GLU A 109 -3.82 -2.98 10.44
CA GLU A 109 -3.35 -4.12 11.21
C GLU A 109 -1.82 -4.09 11.25
N TYR A 110 -1.27 -4.30 12.44
CA TYR A 110 0.15 -4.46 12.67
C TYR A 110 0.36 -5.70 13.52
N GLN A 111 1.10 -6.67 13.00
CA GLN A 111 1.43 -7.92 13.67
C GLN A 111 2.95 -8.05 13.74
N ARG A 112 3.43 -8.51 14.89
CA ARG A 112 4.84 -8.82 15.12
C ARG A 112 4.91 -10.16 15.83
N GLY A 113 5.74 -11.05 15.32
CA GLY A 113 5.85 -12.41 15.82
C GLY A 113 7.28 -12.91 15.67
N GLY A 114 7.82 -13.48 16.74
CA GLY A 114 9.12 -14.16 16.74
C GLY A 114 8.94 -15.61 17.21
N ALA A 115 9.58 -16.55 16.53
CA ALA A 115 9.73 -17.90 17.08
C ALA A 115 10.93 -17.92 18.04
N PHE A 116 10.89 -18.79 19.06
CA PHE A 116 11.95 -18.89 20.08
C PHE A 116 13.35 -19.12 19.48
N ASP A 117 13.45 -19.88 18.39
CA ASP A 117 14.69 -20.13 17.61
C ASP A 117 14.70 -19.41 16.25
N GLY A 118 13.76 -18.49 16.01
CA GLY A 118 13.57 -17.86 14.70
C GLY A 118 13.87 -16.36 14.68
N LEU A 119 14.04 -15.84 13.47
CA LEU A 119 14.10 -14.39 13.26
C LEU A 119 12.72 -13.77 13.50
N GLU A 120 12.73 -12.55 14.02
CA GLU A 120 11.50 -11.80 14.23
C GLU A 120 10.88 -11.36 12.90
N THR A 121 9.58 -11.59 12.77
CA THR A 121 8.78 -11.25 11.60
C THR A 121 7.80 -10.14 11.92
N PHE A 122 7.45 -9.35 10.92
CA PHE A 122 6.40 -8.36 11.01
C PHE A 122 5.48 -8.45 9.79
N SER A 123 4.19 -8.16 10.01
CA SER A 123 3.16 -8.08 8.99
C SER A 123 2.32 -6.83 9.22
N VAL A 124 2.01 -6.11 8.16
CA VAL A 124 1.29 -4.84 8.20
C VAL A 124 0.27 -4.80 7.08
N THR A 125 -0.95 -4.40 7.42
CA THR A 125 -2.00 -4.07 6.46
C THR A 125 -2.27 -2.57 6.51
N LEU A 126 -2.04 -1.89 5.39
CA LEU A 126 -2.27 -0.48 5.18
C LEU A 126 -3.54 -0.30 4.35
N ALA A 127 -4.40 0.65 4.72
CA ALA A 127 -5.52 1.10 3.90
C ALA A 127 -5.34 2.54 3.47
N ARG A 128 -5.61 2.83 2.20
CA ARG A 128 -5.54 4.18 1.66
C ARG A 128 -6.56 5.08 2.34
N SER A 129 -6.10 6.24 2.80
CA SER A 129 -6.93 7.31 3.33
C SER A 129 -6.78 8.52 2.42
N GLY A 130 -7.84 8.85 1.69
CA GLY A 130 -7.85 9.99 0.75
C GLY A 130 -7.46 9.64 -0.69
N ALA A 131 -7.08 10.66 -1.44
CA ALA A 131 -6.68 10.54 -2.84
C ALA A 131 -5.25 9.99 -2.96
N GLY A 132 -5.01 9.18 -3.99
CA GLY A 132 -3.67 8.73 -4.34
C GLY A 132 -3.27 9.25 -5.72
N ALA A 133 -1.98 9.49 -5.91
CA ALA A 133 -1.38 9.92 -7.16
C ALA A 133 -0.56 8.75 -7.74
N PHE A 134 -1.03 8.22 -8.87
CA PHE A 134 -0.24 7.31 -9.70
C PHE A 134 0.56 8.11 -10.71
N THR A 135 1.86 7.85 -10.81
CA THR A 135 2.71 8.37 -11.87
C THR A 135 3.36 7.20 -12.58
N ALA A 136 3.12 7.09 -13.89
CA ALA A 136 3.77 6.08 -14.71
C ALA A 136 5.27 6.36 -14.84
N GLY A 137 6.07 5.30 -14.79
CA GLY A 137 7.47 5.33 -15.18
C GLY A 137 7.59 5.61 -16.67
N ALA A 138 8.64 6.35 -17.05
CA ALA A 138 8.97 6.62 -18.45
C ALA A 138 9.67 5.43 -19.11
#